data_AF-A0A931ZNP9-F1
#
_entry.id   AF-A0A931ZNP9-F1
#
_cell.length_a   1.000
_cell.length_b   1.000
_cell.length_c   1.000
_cell.angle_alpha   90.00
_cell.angle_beta   90.00
_cell.angle_gamma   90.00
#
_symmetry.space_group_name_H-M   'P 1'
#
loop_
_entity.id
_entity.type
_entity.pdbx_description
1 polymer ?
#
loop_
_entity_poly.entity_id
_entity_poly.type
_entity_poly.pdbx_seq_one_letter_code
_entity_poly.pdbx_strand_id
1 'polypeptide(L)'
;MRKINKDHLTFLALGIIILLHVLILAKLIYFPFPELFIYPYLTNNGLAPYGQILDQHFPGLMFLPVNLNNLGMVTPEAARAWSVALAVSTQLMLFFVSSVILKSRYKALVVNLLYLVWQPFFEGWVLWIDSFLPLLLLPAFYSFYRKWFFAAGLLLGVAIVFKQTIIPLSAFFLIYIFWKIRNFQTFLRFLLGLSIPVSLMITYLISIGVFRDFWFWTVIFNLTTFAEFGRGSGPTPAHLSRVILVFGAAFLVVSKIRLIES
;
A
#
# COMPACT_ATOMS: atom_id res chain seq x y z
N MET A 1 40.45 22.20 7.56
CA MET A 1 39.00 21.99 7.33
C MET A 1 38.75 20.57 6.82
N ARG A 2 38.12 19.68 7.61
CA ARG A 2 37.75 18.33 7.15
C ARG A 2 36.62 18.45 6.12
N LYS A 3 36.82 17.89 4.93
CA LYS A 3 35.82 17.84 3.85
C LYS A 3 34.66 16.97 4.35
N ILE A 4 33.54 17.59 4.71
CA ILE A 4 32.34 16.86 5.14
C ILE A 4 31.93 15.93 3.99
N ASN A 5 31.81 14.64 4.28
CA ASN A 5 31.37 13.66 3.29
C ASN A 5 29.93 13.98 2.85
N LYS A 6 29.71 14.10 1.54
CA LYS A 6 28.40 14.41 0.94
C LYS A 6 27.30 13.44 1.36
N ASP A 7 27.69 12.22 1.70
CA ASP A 7 26.77 11.20 2.20
C ASP A 7 26.19 11.56 3.57
N HIS A 8 27.00 12.05 4.51
CA HIS A 8 26.52 12.48 5.82
C HIS A 8 25.53 13.64 5.71
N LEU A 9 25.79 14.60 4.82
CA LEU A 9 24.87 15.71 4.56
C LEU A 9 23.53 15.23 4.01
N THR A 10 23.54 14.21 3.16
CA THR A 10 22.32 13.63 2.59
C THR A 10 21.47 12.95 3.67
N PHE A 11 22.08 12.14 4.53
CA PHE A 11 21.37 11.47 5.63
C PHE A 11 20.88 12.47 6.68
N LEU A 12 21.67 13.52 6.97
CA LEU A 12 21.23 14.61 7.83
C LEU A 12 20.00 15.32 7.25
N ALA A 13 20.02 15.64 5.95
CA ALA A 13 18.88 16.25 5.27
C ALA A 13 17.64 15.34 5.30
N LEU A 14 17.80 14.04 5.08
CA LEU A 14 16.71 13.08 5.24
C LEU A 14 16.14 13.08 6.66
N GLY A 15 17.02 13.07 7.68
CA GLY A 15 16.61 13.16 9.09
C GLY A 15 15.82 14.43 9.40
N ILE A 16 16.23 15.57 8.83
CA ILE A 16 15.50 16.84 8.96
C ILE A 16 14.12 16.75 8.29
N ILE A 17 14.04 16.20 7.07
CA ILE A 17 12.75 16.01 6.36
C ILE A 17 11.80 15.14 7.19
N ILE A 18 12.29 14.03 7.73
CA ILE A 18 11.50 13.12 8.57
C ILE A 18 11.05 13.82 9.84
N LEU A 19 11.95 14.52 10.53
CA LEU A 19 11.62 15.26 11.76
C LEU A 19 10.53 16.31 11.49
N LEU A 20 10.67 17.10 10.43
CA LEU A 20 9.66 18.08 10.03
C LEU A 20 8.33 17.40 9.74
N HIS A 21 8.33 16.24 9.08
CA HIS A 21 7.12 15.48 8.81
C HIS A 21 6.41 15.07 10.10
N VAL A 22 7.15 14.47 11.03
CA VAL A 22 6.63 14.05 12.34
C VAL A 22 6.04 15.23 13.09
N LEU A 23 6.73 16.38 13.11
CA LEU A 23 6.25 17.60 13.76
C LEU A 23 4.95 18.13 13.15
N ILE A 24 4.82 18.10 11.82
CA ILE A 24 3.59 18.47 11.12
C ILE A 24 2.46 17.51 11.52
N LEU A 25 2.67 16.20 11.41
CA LEU A 25 1.66 15.19 11.76
C LEU A 25 1.25 15.26 13.24
N ALA A 26 2.19 15.60 14.13
CA ALA A 26 1.93 15.81 15.56
C ALA A 26 1.07 17.06 15.84
N LYS A 27 0.95 17.99 14.90
CA LYS A 27 0.12 19.21 15.02
C LYS A 27 -1.22 19.12 14.30
N LEU A 28 -1.40 18.15 13.40
CA LEU A 28 -2.69 17.91 12.76
C LEU A 28 -3.75 17.45 13.77
N ILE A 29 -5.00 17.81 13.49
CA ILE A 29 -6.16 17.24 14.17
C ILE A 29 -6.33 15.83 13.62
N TYR A 30 -6.10 14.83 14.46
CA TYR A 30 -6.14 13.43 14.07
C TYR A 30 -7.55 12.87 14.22
N PHE A 31 -8.05 12.20 13.18
CA PHE A 31 -9.36 11.56 13.17
C PHE A 31 -9.21 10.02 13.24
N PRO A 32 -9.47 9.41 14.39
CA PRO A 32 -9.42 7.95 14.53
C PRO A 32 -10.70 7.31 13.97
N PHE A 33 -10.62 6.56 12.88
CA PHE A 33 -11.75 5.79 12.36
C PHE A 33 -12.14 4.66 13.33
N PRO A 34 -13.38 4.65 13.88
CA PRO A 34 -13.81 3.66 14.86
C PRO A 34 -13.71 2.21 14.39
N GLU A 35 -13.93 1.96 13.10
CA GLU A 35 -13.91 0.64 12.47
C GLU A 35 -12.57 -0.07 12.69
N LEU A 36 -11.46 0.67 12.65
CA LEU A 36 -10.12 0.12 12.85
C LEU A 36 -9.86 -0.36 14.29
N PHE A 37 -10.73 0.00 15.24
CA PHE A 37 -10.66 -0.45 16.63
C PHE A 37 -11.73 -1.51 16.90
N ILE A 38 -12.97 -1.22 16.50
CA ILE A 38 -14.14 -2.03 16.81
C ILE A 38 -14.06 -3.37 16.08
N TYR A 39 -13.71 -3.39 14.80
CA TYR A 39 -13.73 -4.62 14.00
C TYR A 39 -12.71 -5.65 14.49
N PRO A 40 -11.41 -5.30 14.64
CA PRO A 40 -10.44 -6.19 15.27
C PRO A 40 -10.85 -6.67 16.67
N TYR A 41 -11.41 -5.77 17.50
CA TYR A 41 -11.88 -6.13 18.84
C TYR A 41 -13.00 -7.17 18.79
N LEU A 42 -14.02 -6.95 17.97
CA LEU A 42 -15.17 -7.86 17.86
C LEU A 42 -14.74 -9.23 17.30
N THR A 43 -13.86 -9.26 16.29
CA THR A 43 -13.30 -10.51 15.78
C THR A 43 -12.50 -11.26 16.84
N ASN A 44 -11.68 -10.56 17.64
CA ASN A 44 -10.94 -11.17 18.75
C ASN A 44 -11.86 -11.71 19.86
N ASN A 45 -13.10 -11.20 19.97
CA ASN A 45 -14.12 -11.67 20.90
C ASN A 45 -15.07 -12.72 20.29
N GLY A 46 -14.72 -13.28 19.13
CA GLY A 46 -15.42 -14.42 18.53
C GLY A 46 -16.55 -14.07 17.56
N LEU A 47 -16.73 -12.80 17.21
CA LEU A 47 -17.67 -12.45 16.15
C LEU A 47 -17.10 -12.80 14.77
N ALA A 48 -17.90 -13.50 13.98
CA ALA A 48 -17.56 -13.91 12.63
C ALA A 48 -17.54 -12.69 11.69
N PRO A 49 -16.41 -12.38 11.02
CA PRO A 49 -16.34 -11.28 10.07
C PRO A 49 -17.24 -11.55 8.86
N TYR A 50 -17.81 -10.49 8.28
CA TYR A 50 -18.76 -10.52 7.14
C TYR A 50 -20.14 -11.14 7.44
N GLY A 51 -20.22 -12.14 8.32
CA GLY A 51 -21.49 -12.75 8.74
C GLY A 51 -22.18 -11.95 9.87
N GLN A 52 -21.42 -11.53 10.88
CA GLN A 52 -21.92 -10.77 12.02
C GLN A 52 -21.42 -9.32 12.05
N ILE A 53 -20.32 -9.04 11.34
CA ILE A 53 -19.77 -7.70 11.15
C ILE A 53 -19.85 -7.41 9.65
N LEU A 54 -20.78 -6.54 9.24
CA LEU A 54 -20.96 -6.22 7.82
C LEU A 54 -19.86 -5.25 7.37
N ASP A 55 -19.04 -5.66 6.42
CA ASP A 55 -17.99 -4.83 5.84
C ASP A 55 -17.74 -5.20 4.37
N GLN A 56 -17.43 -4.20 3.55
CA GLN A 56 -17.25 -4.35 2.09
C GLN A 56 -15.78 -4.38 1.65
N HIS A 57 -14.84 -4.34 2.58
CA HIS A 57 -13.41 -4.30 2.33
C HIS A 57 -12.78 -5.69 2.49
N PHE A 58 -11.64 -5.89 1.86
CA PHE A 58 -10.84 -7.08 2.08
C PHE A 58 -10.30 -7.11 3.53
N PRO A 59 -10.03 -8.30 4.09
CA PRO A 59 -9.90 -8.46 5.53
C PRO A 59 -8.70 -7.75 6.14
N GLY A 60 -7.63 -7.52 5.37
CA GLY A 60 -6.45 -6.75 5.78
C GLY A 60 -6.00 -7.05 7.20
N LEU A 61 -5.71 -6.00 7.97
CA LEU A 61 -5.43 -6.12 9.41
C LEU A 61 -6.68 -5.97 10.28
N MET A 62 -7.88 -6.02 9.71
CA MET A 62 -9.13 -5.90 10.47
C MET A 62 -9.64 -7.26 10.96
N PHE A 63 -9.65 -8.27 10.08
CA PHE A 63 -10.37 -9.53 10.33
C PHE A 63 -9.48 -10.78 10.34
N LEU A 64 -8.18 -10.63 10.07
CA LEU A 64 -7.24 -11.75 10.16
C LEU A 64 -6.87 -12.09 11.61
N PRO A 65 -6.33 -13.29 11.89
CA PRO A 65 -5.91 -13.68 13.23
C PRO A 65 -4.86 -12.76 13.83
N VAL A 66 -4.00 -12.17 13.00
CA VAL A 66 -3.13 -11.05 13.38
C VAL A 66 -3.78 -9.78 12.85
N ASN A 67 -4.18 -8.88 13.75
CA ASN A 67 -4.98 -7.69 13.45
C ASN A 67 -4.57 -6.49 14.31
N LEU A 68 -5.14 -5.32 14.04
CA LEU A 68 -4.74 -4.08 14.69
C LEU A 68 -4.90 -4.11 16.22
N ASN A 69 -5.90 -4.83 16.74
CA ASN A 69 -6.13 -4.93 18.18
C ASN A 69 -5.03 -5.74 18.89
N ASN A 70 -4.67 -6.92 18.38
CA ASN A 70 -3.57 -7.72 18.98
C ASN A 70 -2.17 -7.16 18.67
N LEU A 71 -2.06 -6.26 17.69
CA LEU A 71 -0.88 -5.43 17.45
C LEU A 71 -0.82 -4.18 18.36
N GLY A 72 -1.76 -4.03 19.31
CA GLY A 72 -1.74 -2.99 20.33
C GLY A 72 -2.37 -1.66 19.91
N MET A 73 -3.05 -1.60 18.76
CA MET A 73 -3.76 -0.39 18.31
C MET A 73 -5.16 -0.32 18.93
N VAL A 74 -5.21 -0.07 20.24
CA VAL A 74 -6.46 -0.08 21.03
C VAL A 74 -6.94 1.32 21.44
N THR A 75 -6.13 2.36 21.23
CA THR A 75 -6.48 3.76 21.54
C THR A 75 -6.19 4.70 20.37
N PRO A 76 -6.84 5.88 20.31
CA PRO A 76 -6.54 6.90 19.30
C PRO A 76 -5.06 7.32 19.26
N GLU A 77 -4.41 7.40 20.42
CA GLU A 77 -2.98 7.75 20.53
C GLU A 77 -2.10 6.66 19.92
N ALA A 78 -2.44 5.39 20.16
CA ALA A 78 -1.77 4.26 19.54
C ALA A 78 -1.93 4.32 18.01
N ALA A 79 -3.15 4.53 17.50
CA ALA A 79 -3.39 4.66 16.06
C ALA A 79 -2.63 5.85 15.44
N ARG A 80 -2.53 6.97 16.15
CA ARG A 80 -1.71 8.11 15.72
C ARG A 80 -0.23 7.75 15.65
N ALA A 81 0.29 7.03 16.64
CA ALA A 81 1.67 6.54 16.63
C ALA A 81 1.91 5.59 15.45
N TRP A 82 0.96 4.70 15.14
CA TRP A 82 0.98 3.86 13.94
C TRP A 82 1.02 4.69 12.66
N SER A 83 0.15 5.69 12.51
CA SER A 83 0.13 6.59 11.35
C SER A 83 1.48 7.30 11.14
N VAL A 84 2.05 7.86 12.20
CA VAL A 84 3.38 8.49 12.15
C VAL A 84 4.47 7.48 11.79
N ALA A 85 4.46 6.28 12.40
CA ALA A 85 5.44 5.24 12.10
C ALA A 85 5.36 4.76 10.64
N LEU A 86 4.16 4.63 10.07
CA LEU A 86 3.95 4.29 8.66
C LEU A 86 4.47 5.40 7.74
N ALA A 87 4.22 6.67 8.06
CA ALA A 87 4.72 7.80 7.27
C ALA A 87 6.25 7.86 7.26
N VAL A 88 6.88 7.68 8.43
CA VAL A 88 8.36 7.62 8.56
C VAL A 88 8.92 6.43 7.80
N SER A 89 8.34 5.24 7.97
CA SER A 89 8.77 4.02 7.28
C SER A 89 8.63 4.16 5.77
N THR A 90 7.57 4.82 5.30
CA THR A 90 7.35 5.11 3.89
C THR A 90 8.40 6.09 3.36
N GLN A 91 8.78 7.14 4.11
CA GLN A 91 9.88 8.03 3.71
C GLN A 91 11.21 7.29 3.57
N LEU A 92 11.55 6.43 4.54
CA LEU A 92 12.76 5.62 4.47
C LEU A 92 12.75 4.69 3.25
N MET A 93 11.63 4.03 2.98
CA MET A 93 11.46 3.18 1.79
C MET A 93 11.52 3.98 0.48
N LEU A 94 10.87 5.15 0.43
CA LEU A 94 10.96 6.05 -0.72
C LEU A 94 12.39 6.46 -0.98
N PHE A 95 13.14 6.86 0.05
CA PHE A 95 14.55 7.23 -0.08
C PHE A 95 15.36 6.06 -0.64
N PHE A 96 15.23 4.88 -0.02
CA PHE A 96 15.95 3.69 -0.45
C PHE A 96 15.64 3.33 -1.91
N VAL A 97 14.36 3.12 -2.25
CA VAL A 97 13.93 2.69 -3.58
C VAL A 97 14.28 3.72 -4.65
N SER A 98 14.00 5.00 -4.41
CA SER A 98 14.30 6.05 -5.39
C SER A 98 15.80 6.31 -5.56
N SER A 99 16.62 6.12 -4.51
CA SER A 99 18.07 6.28 -4.64
C SER A 99 18.68 5.24 -5.60
N VAL A 100 18.13 4.03 -5.60
CA VAL A 100 18.55 2.95 -6.51
C VAL A 100 18.05 3.22 -7.93
N ILE A 101 16.77 3.55 -8.08
CA ILE A 101 16.15 3.72 -9.41
C ILE A 101 16.64 4.97 -10.12
N LEU A 102 16.71 6.10 -9.42
CA LEU A 102 17.16 7.38 -9.97
C LEU A 102 18.69 7.50 -9.98
N LYS A 103 19.40 6.50 -9.45
CA LYS A 103 20.86 6.44 -9.29
C LYS A 103 21.44 7.70 -8.64
N SER A 104 20.68 8.32 -7.74
CA SER A 104 21.03 9.58 -7.10
C SER A 104 20.31 9.76 -5.77
N ARG A 105 21.10 9.88 -4.69
CA ARG A 105 20.58 10.16 -3.35
C ARG A 105 19.95 11.55 -3.24
N TYR A 106 20.49 12.54 -3.96
CA TYR A 106 19.89 13.89 -4.00
C TYR A 106 18.50 13.88 -4.64
N LYS A 107 18.30 13.14 -5.74
CA LYS A 107 16.96 12.98 -6.32
C LYS A 107 16.01 12.24 -5.39
N ALA A 108 16.53 11.29 -4.60
CA ALA A 108 15.75 10.61 -3.56
C ALA A 108 15.28 11.56 -2.44
N LEU A 109 16.08 12.58 -2.10
CA LEU A 109 15.65 13.64 -1.17
C LEU A 109 14.50 14.47 -1.77
N VAL A 110 14.54 14.76 -3.08
CA VAL A 110 13.42 15.47 -3.75
C VAL A 110 12.13 14.65 -3.67
N VAL A 111 12.20 13.33 -3.88
CA VAL A 111 11.04 12.43 -3.71
C VAL A 111 10.50 12.50 -2.28
N ASN A 112 11.37 12.50 -1.27
CA ASN A 112 10.97 12.60 0.14
C ASN A 112 10.38 13.97 0.49
N LEU A 113 10.89 15.05 -0.10
CA LEU A 113 10.34 16.39 0.06
C LEU A 113 8.94 16.51 -0.56
N LEU A 114 8.73 15.92 -1.74
CA LEU A 114 7.40 15.85 -2.35
C LEU A 114 6.44 15.06 -1.47
N TYR A 115 6.87 13.93 -0.91
CA TYR A 115 6.04 13.16 0.02
C TYR A 115 5.73 13.93 1.31
N LEU A 116 6.71 14.64 1.90
CA LEU A 116 6.50 15.52 3.05
C LEU A 116 5.43 16.58 2.76
N VAL A 117 5.43 17.15 1.56
CA VAL A 117 4.44 18.17 1.19
C VAL A 117 3.07 17.53 0.98
N TRP A 118 2.98 16.42 0.26
CA TRP A 118 1.69 15.86 -0.18
C TRP A 118 1.00 15.05 0.91
N GLN A 119 1.72 14.21 1.65
CA GLN A 119 1.12 13.25 2.58
C GLN A 119 0.23 13.91 3.64
N PRO A 120 0.62 15.05 4.28
CA PRO A 120 -0.22 15.73 5.26
C PRO A 120 -1.62 16.11 4.75
N PHE A 121 -1.73 16.51 3.48
CA PHE A 121 -3.01 16.93 2.89
C PHE A 121 -3.92 15.75 2.52
N PHE A 122 -3.35 14.66 2.00
CA PHE A 122 -4.14 13.52 1.53
C PHE A 122 -4.53 12.58 2.66
N GLU A 123 -3.60 12.23 3.54
CA GLU A 123 -3.80 11.17 4.55
C GLU A 123 -3.19 11.50 5.92
N GLY A 124 -2.49 12.62 6.11
CA GLY A 124 -1.76 12.87 7.36
C GLY A 124 -2.61 13.04 8.62
N TRP A 125 -3.90 13.33 8.46
CA TRP A 125 -4.83 13.51 9.57
C TRP A 125 -5.54 12.22 9.97
N VAL A 126 -5.28 11.09 9.29
CA VAL A 126 -6.02 9.85 9.51
C VAL A 126 -5.17 8.60 9.28
N LEU A 127 -5.46 7.54 10.01
CA LEU A 127 -4.96 6.20 9.66
C LEU A 127 -6.07 5.45 8.95
N TRP A 128 -5.73 4.85 7.81
CA TRP A 128 -6.61 3.91 7.12
C TRP A 128 -5.82 2.68 6.68
N ILE A 129 -6.52 1.63 6.24
CA ILE A 129 -5.89 0.39 5.75
C ILE A 129 -4.96 0.69 4.55
N ASP A 130 -5.35 1.66 3.74
CA ASP A 130 -4.55 2.18 2.62
C ASP A 130 -3.17 2.69 3.04
N SER A 131 -3.03 3.24 4.24
CA SER A 131 -1.77 3.79 4.74
C SER A 131 -0.68 2.73 4.91
N PHE A 132 -1.05 1.45 4.97
CA PHE A 132 -0.10 0.32 5.00
C PHE A 132 0.37 -0.10 3.61
N LEU A 133 -0.39 0.19 2.55
CA LEU A 133 -0.08 -0.25 1.18
C LEU A 133 1.26 0.26 0.66
N PRO A 134 1.73 1.51 0.91
CA PRO A 134 3.05 1.95 0.46
C PRO A 134 4.20 1.06 0.94
N LEU A 135 4.09 0.49 2.14
CA LEU A 135 5.11 -0.42 2.70
C LEU A 135 5.13 -1.79 2.03
N LEU A 136 4.07 -2.16 1.29
CA LEU A 136 4.01 -3.38 0.48
C LEU A 136 4.37 -3.07 -0.98
N LEU A 137 3.81 -1.98 -1.52
CA LEU A 137 3.93 -1.63 -2.94
C LEU A 137 5.32 -1.11 -3.31
N LEU A 138 5.99 -0.34 -2.44
CA LEU A 138 7.36 0.14 -2.73
C LEU A 138 8.37 -1.03 -2.77
N PRO A 139 8.41 -1.95 -1.79
CA PRO A 139 9.24 -3.15 -1.91
C PRO A 139 8.81 -4.09 -3.04
N ALA A 140 7.52 -4.17 -3.38
CA ALA A 140 7.05 -4.98 -4.51
C ALA A 140 7.61 -4.44 -5.82
N PHE A 141 7.53 -3.12 -6.01
CA PHE A 141 8.10 -2.44 -7.17
C PHE A 141 9.63 -2.60 -7.23
N TYR A 142 10.32 -2.43 -6.10
CA TYR A 142 11.76 -2.67 -6.02
C TYR A 142 12.15 -4.11 -6.38
N SER A 143 11.43 -5.09 -5.83
CA SER A 143 11.65 -6.52 -6.11
C SER A 143 11.45 -6.81 -7.59
N PHE A 144 10.41 -6.26 -8.19
CA PHE A 144 10.15 -6.38 -9.62
C PHE A 144 11.27 -5.75 -10.46
N TYR A 145 11.70 -4.54 -10.08
CA TYR A 145 12.81 -3.82 -10.72
C TYR A 145 14.13 -4.62 -10.68
N ARG A 146 14.37 -5.37 -9.60
CA ARG A 146 15.50 -6.29 -9.40
C ARG A 146 15.30 -7.69 -9.99
N LYS A 147 14.18 -7.94 -10.70
CA LYS A 147 13.80 -9.25 -11.25
C LYS A 147 13.59 -10.35 -10.19
N TRP A 148 13.32 -9.97 -8.94
CA TRP A 148 12.89 -10.89 -7.86
C TRP A 148 11.40 -11.15 -7.94
N PHE A 149 10.97 -11.79 -9.04
CA PHE A 149 9.56 -11.91 -9.41
C PHE A 149 8.70 -12.65 -8.37
N PHE A 150 9.24 -13.66 -7.69
CA PHE A 150 8.54 -14.32 -6.60
C PHE A 150 8.24 -13.36 -5.43
N ALA A 151 9.25 -12.59 -4.99
CA ALA A 151 9.08 -11.61 -3.91
C ALA A 151 8.13 -10.47 -4.32
N ALA A 152 8.20 -10.01 -5.56
CA ALA A 152 7.25 -9.02 -6.09
C ALA A 152 5.82 -9.56 -6.09
N GLY A 153 5.61 -10.80 -6.54
CA GLY A 153 4.32 -11.48 -6.49
C GLY A 153 3.82 -11.62 -5.05
N LEU A 154 4.68 -12.09 -4.14
CA LEU A 154 4.36 -12.27 -2.72
C LEU A 154 3.87 -10.97 -2.08
N LEU A 155 4.60 -9.87 -2.27
CA LEU A 155 4.24 -8.57 -1.70
C LEU A 155 2.94 -8.01 -2.30
N LEU A 156 2.71 -8.20 -3.61
CA LEU A 156 1.44 -7.84 -4.24
C LEU A 156 0.28 -8.73 -3.76
N GLY A 157 0.54 -10.01 -3.47
CA GLY A 157 -0.44 -10.92 -2.89
C GLY A 157 -0.87 -10.45 -1.51
N VAL A 158 0.08 -10.07 -0.65
CA VAL A 158 -0.22 -9.46 0.65
C VAL A 158 -1.00 -8.15 0.45
N ALA A 159 -0.61 -7.31 -0.51
CA ALA A 159 -1.33 -6.06 -0.79
C ALA A 159 -2.77 -6.29 -1.28
N ILE A 160 -3.05 -7.37 -2.03
CA ILE A 160 -4.43 -7.76 -2.39
C ILE A 160 -5.24 -8.08 -1.14
N VAL A 161 -4.67 -8.79 -0.17
CA VAL A 161 -5.35 -9.11 1.11
C VAL A 161 -5.75 -7.84 1.88
N PHE A 162 -5.01 -6.74 1.71
CA PHE A 162 -5.36 -5.43 2.27
C PHE A 162 -6.40 -4.70 1.42
N LYS A 163 -6.31 -4.77 0.08
CA LYS A 163 -7.21 -4.05 -0.81
C LYS A 163 -7.38 -4.69 -2.17
N GLN A 164 -8.63 -4.91 -2.57
CA GLN A 164 -9.01 -5.51 -3.86
C GLN A 164 -8.55 -4.69 -5.08
N THR A 165 -8.36 -3.38 -4.93
CA THR A 165 -7.91 -2.50 -6.03
C THR A 165 -6.48 -2.80 -6.50
N ILE A 166 -5.74 -3.66 -5.80
CA ILE A 166 -4.42 -4.14 -6.21
C ILE A 166 -4.49 -5.29 -7.23
N ILE A 167 -5.66 -5.93 -7.40
CA ILE A 167 -5.85 -7.02 -8.37
C ILE A 167 -5.55 -6.55 -9.81
N PRO A 168 -6.09 -5.43 -10.33
CA PRO A 168 -5.74 -4.92 -11.66
C PRO A 168 -4.25 -4.62 -11.82
N LEU A 169 -3.61 -4.05 -10.80
CA LEU A 169 -2.16 -3.78 -10.83
C LEU A 169 -1.35 -5.07 -10.96
N SER A 170 -1.73 -6.11 -10.22
CA SER A 170 -1.09 -7.43 -10.28
C SER A 170 -1.28 -8.10 -11.64
N ALA A 171 -2.46 -7.94 -12.24
CA ALA A 171 -2.73 -8.40 -13.60
C ALA A 171 -1.84 -7.70 -14.64
N PHE A 172 -1.61 -6.38 -14.52
CA PHE A 172 -0.68 -5.67 -15.42
C PHE A 172 0.76 -6.18 -15.29
N PHE A 173 1.22 -6.54 -14.10
CA PHE A 173 2.54 -7.14 -13.90
C PHE A 173 2.63 -8.52 -14.58
N LEU A 174 1.61 -9.36 -14.42
CA LEU A 174 1.53 -10.66 -15.11
C LEU A 174 1.54 -10.50 -16.64
N ILE A 175 0.73 -9.59 -17.18
CA ILE A 175 0.68 -9.28 -18.61
C ILE A 175 2.04 -8.81 -19.11
N TYR A 176 2.70 -7.92 -18.38
CA TYR A 176 4.05 -7.45 -18.72
C TYR A 176 5.05 -8.61 -18.75
N ILE A 177 5.07 -9.47 -17.71
CA ILE A 177 5.98 -10.63 -17.65
C ILE A 177 5.73 -11.55 -18.86
N PHE A 178 4.46 -11.85 -19.14
CA PHE A 178 4.08 -12.74 -20.22
C PHE A 178 4.45 -12.17 -21.60
N TRP A 179 4.13 -10.91 -21.89
CA TRP A 179 4.34 -10.32 -23.22
C TRP A 179 5.76 -9.78 -23.47
N LYS A 180 6.39 -9.17 -22.46
CA LYS A 180 7.70 -8.51 -22.61
C LYS A 180 8.86 -9.38 -22.18
N ILE A 181 8.77 -10.07 -21.04
CA ILE A 181 9.86 -10.93 -20.56
C ILE A 181 9.83 -12.29 -21.28
N ARG A 182 8.62 -12.80 -21.58
CA ARG A 182 8.40 -14.05 -22.33
C ARG A 182 9.09 -15.28 -21.72
N ASN A 183 9.23 -15.30 -20.39
CA ASN A 183 9.78 -16.42 -19.65
C ASN A 183 8.71 -17.06 -18.76
N PHE A 184 8.32 -18.30 -19.08
CA PHE A 184 7.27 -19.01 -18.37
C PHE A 184 7.65 -19.36 -16.92
N GLN A 185 8.91 -19.69 -16.64
CA GLN A 185 9.36 -19.95 -15.27
C GLN A 185 9.26 -18.68 -14.41
N THR A 186 9.61 -17.52 -14.98
CA THR A 186 9.43 -16.22 -14.32
C THR A 186 7.96 -15.91 -14.06
N PHE A 187 7.09 -16.17 -15.04
CA PHE A 187 5.64 -16.04 -14.90
C PHE A 187 5.12 -16.90 -13.74
N LEU A 188 5.50 -18.18 -13.69
CA LEU A 188 5.11 -19.08 -12.60
C LEU A 188 5.64 -18.62 -11.24
N ARG A 189 6.90 -18.17 -11.14
CA ARG A 189 7.46 -17.63 -9.89
C ARG A 189 6.65 -16.45 -9.37
N PHE A 190 6.29 -15.51 -10.24
CA PHE A 190 5.44 -14.38 -9.85
C PHE A 190 4.05 -14.85 -9.41
N LEU A 191 3.43 -15.73 -10.20
CA LEU A 191 2.08 -16.23 -9.92
C LEU A 191 2.02 -17.01 -8.60
N LEU A 192 3.02 -17.85 -8.31
CA LEU A 192 3.14 -18.58 -7.04
C LEU A 192 3.34 -17.63 -5.87
N GLY A 193 4.17 -16.59 -6.02
CA GLY A 193 4.30 -15.55 -4.99
C GLY A 193 2.96 -14.88 -4.71
N LEU A 194 2.27 -14.45 -5.76
CA LEU A 194 0.97 -13.77 -5.70
C LEU A 194 -0.11 -14.64 -5.05
N SER A 195 -0.15 -15.94 -5.38
CA SER A 195 -1.20 -16.83 -4.91
C SER A 195 -1.06 -17.19 -3.44
N ILE A 196 0.15 -17.29 -2.88
CA ILE A 196 0.35 -17.74 -1.49
C ILE A 196 -0.48 -16.92 -0.47
N PRO A 197 -0.37 -15.58 -0.38
CA PRO A 197 -1.12 -14.81 0.62
C PRO A 197 -2.64 -14.85 0.35
N VAL A 198 -3.05 -14.82 -0.92
CA VAL A 198 -4.46 -14.86 -1.31
C VAL A 198 -5.09 -16.20 -0.96
N SER A 199 -4.40 -17.30 -1.25
CA SER A 199 -4.83 -18.66 -0.88
C SER A 199 -4.91 -18.82 0.63
N LEU A 200 -3.92 -18.33 1.39
CA LEU A 200 -3.97 -18.36 2.86
C LEU A 200 -5.19 -17.61 3.42
N MET A 201 -5.48 -16.41 2.89
CA MET A 201 -6.69 -15.66 3.26
C MET A 201 -7.96 -16.43 2.94
N ILE A 202 -8.09 -16.99 1.73
CA ILE A 202 -9.27 -17.77 1.32
C ILE A 202 -9.44 -19.00 2.21
N THR A 203 -8.38 -19.77 2.44
CA THR A 203 -8.41 -20.95 3.33
C THR A 203 -8.83 -20.57 4.74
N TYR A 204 -8.32 -19.47 5.28
CA TYR A 204 -8.74 -18.95 6.58
C TYR A 204 -10.24 -18.64 6.61
N LEU A 205 -10.75 -17.88 5.64
CA LEU A 205 -12.17 -17.51 5.58
C LEU A 205 -13.10 -18.73 5.40
N ILE A 206 -12.65 -19.74 4.66
CA ILE A 206 -13.36 -21.03 4.55
C ILE A 206 -13.34 -21.75 5.90
N SER A 207 -12.20 -21.78 6.59
CA SER A 207 -12.04 -22.51 7.85
C SER A 207 -12.92 -21.97 8.98
N ILE A 208 -13.20 -20.67 8.99
CA ILE A 208 -14.10 -20.03 9.96
C ILE A 208 -15.55 -19.94 9.45
N GLY A 209 -15.85 -20.50 8.28
CA GLY A 209 -17.21 -20.61 7.74
C GLY A 209 -17.81 -19.35 7.12
N VAL A 210 -17.05 -18.27 6.91
CA VAL A 210 -17.56 -16.95 6.47
C VAL A 210 -17.30 -16.64 4.99
N PHE A 211 -16.70 -17.55 4.23
CA PHE A 211 -16.29 -17.27 2.86
C PHE A 211 -17.42 -16.78 1.94
N ARG A 212 -18.63 -17.31 2.10
CA ARG A 212 -19.78 -16.91 1.28
C ARG A 212 -20.19 -15.46 1.54
N ASP A 213 -20.24 -15.07 2.81
CA ASP A 213 -20.57 -13.70 3.21
C ASP A 213 -19.46 -12.72 2.79
N PHE A 214 -18.19 -13.11 2.97
CA PHE A 214 -17.05 -12.37 2.43
C PHE A 214 -17.22 -12.13 0.93
N TRP A 215 -17.44 -13.19 0.14
CA TRP A 215 -17.56 -13.06 -1.31
C TRP A 215 -18.73 -12.16 -1.71
N PHE A 216 -19.86 -12.29 -1.02
CA PHE A 216 -21.02 -11.44 -1.24
C PHE A 216 -20.69 -9.97 -0.99
N TRP A 217 -20.21 -9.62 0.21
CA TRP A 217 -19.98 -8.23 0.59
C TRP A 217 -18.81 -7.57 -0.13
N THR A 218 -17.70 -8.28 -0.33
CA THR A 218 -16.49 -7.67 -0.90
C THR A 218 -16.45 -7.72 -2.42
N VAL A 219 -17.17 -8.64 -3.07
CA VAL A 219 -17.16 -8.79 -4.54
C VAL A 219 -18.51 -8.48 -5.14
N ILE A 220 -19.55 -9.24 -4.78
CA ILE A 220 -20.87 -9.11 -5.42
C ILE A 220 -21.43 -7.71 -5.16
N PHE A 221 -21.59 -7.33 -3.89
CA PHE A 221 -22.14 -6.05 -3.48
C PHE A 221 -21.38 -4.86 -4.07
N ASN A 222 -20.04 -4.92 -4.09
CA ASN A 222 -19.22 -3.86 -4.67
C ASN A 222 -19.43 -3.70 -6.19
N LEU A 223 -19.58 -4.81 -6.92
CA LEU A 223 -19.75 -4.80 -8.38
C LEU A 223 -21.19 -4.54 -8.83
N THR A 224 -22.18 -4.79 -7.98
CA THR A 224 -23.60 -4.57 -8.28
C THR A 224 -24.10 -3.31 -7.58
N THR A 225 -24.47 -3.43 -6.30
CA THR A 225 -25.16 -2.41 -5.52
C THR A 225 -24.32 -1.15 -5.35
N PHE A 226 -23.09 -1.28 -4.85
CA PHE A 226 -22.22 -0.12 -4.62
C PHE A 226 -21.84 0.57 -5.94
N ALA A 227 -21.60 -0.19 -7.01
CA ALA A 227 -21.30 0.37 -8.32
C ALA A 227 -22.50 1.16 -8.88
N GLU A 228 -23.73 0.69 -8.68
CA GLU A 228 -24.94 1.39 -9.12
C GLU A 228 -25.12 2.73 -8.40
N PHE A 229 -25.00 2.74 -7.07
CA PHE A 229 -25.14 3.96 -6.28
C PHE A 229 -23.92 4.90 -6.36
N GLY A 230 -22.72 4.34 -6.56
CA GLY A 230 -21.46 5.08 -6.50
C GLY A 230 -20.93 5.60 -7.84
N ARG A 231 -21.45 5.13 -8.99
CA ARG A 231 -20.91 5.50 -10.31
C ARG A 231 -21.07 6.97 -10.69
N GLY A 232 -21.97 7.72 -10.04
CA GLY A 232 -22.23 9.12 -10.39
C GLY A 232 -22.38 9.32 -11.91
N SER A 233 -22.06 10.51 -12.40
CA SER A 233 -21.72 10.67 -13.82
C SER A 233 -20.32 10.07 -14.06
N GLY A 234 -20.16 9.30 -15.14
CA GLY A 234 -18.88 8.69 -15.51
C GLY A 234 -17.71 9.69 -15.61
N PRO A 235 -16.47 9.21 -15.86
CA PRO A 235 -15.29 10.08 -15.86
C PRO A 235 -15.47 11.25 -16.85
N THR A 236 -15.40 12.47 -16.33
CA THR A 236 -15.45 13.70 -17.13
C THR A 236 -14.06 14.04 -17.66
N PRO A 237 -13.94 14.91 -18.69
CA PRO A 237 -12.65 15.43 -19.13
C PRO A 237 -11.84 16.08 -18.00
N ALA A 238 -12.51 16.69 -17.01
CA ALA A 238 -11.87 17.24 -15.82
C ALA A 238 -11.26 16.16 -14.91
N HIS A 239 -11.85 14.96 -14.84
CA HIS A 239 -11.25 13.85 -14.11
C HIS A 239 -9.98 13.36 -14.81
N LEU A 240 -9.99 13.26 -16.14
CA LEU A 240 -8.81 12.89 -16.93
C LEU A 240 -7.67 13.90 -16.77
N SER A 241 -7.97 15.21 -16.80
CA SER A 241 -6.94 16.23 -16.61
C SER A 241 -6.30 16.16 -15.22
N ARG A 242 -7.07 15.90 -14.16
CA ARG A 242 -6.54 15.67 -12.80
C ARG A 242 -5.60 14.46 -12.75
N VAL A 243 -5.98 13.34 -13.38
CA VAL A 243 -5.12 12.14 -13.44
C VAL A 243 -3.81 12.46 -14.17
N ILE A 244 -3.87 13.16 -15.31
CA ILE A 244 -2.67 13.54 -16.08
C ILE A 244 -1.79 14.51 -15.29
N LEU A 245 -2.37 15.48 -14.59
CA LEU A 245 -1.59 16.44 -13.78
C LEU A 245 -0.86 15.74 -12.62
N VAL A 246 -1.50 14.79 -11.95
CA VAL A 246 -0.92 14.09 -10.80
C VAL A 246 0.07 13.01 -11.24
N PHE A 247 -0.30 12.21 -12.24
CA PHE A 247 0.45 11.00 -12.60
C PHE A 247 1.24 11.11 -13.92
N GLY A 248 1.01 12.14 -14.74
CA GLY A 248 1.61 12.26 -16.07
C GLY A 248 3.13 12.30 -16.04
N ALA A 249 3.72 13.07 -15.12
CA ALA A 249 5.17 13.10 -14.93
C ALA A 249 5.72 11.73 -14.50
N ALA A 250 5.01 11.02 -13.63
CA ALA A 250 5.39 9.67 -13.22
C ALA A 250 5.36 8.70 -14.41
N PHE A 251 4.33 8.74 -15.27
CA PHE A 251 4.28 7.93 -16.49
C PHE A 251 5.46 8.20 -17.44
N LEU A 252 5.82 9.47 -17.65
CA LEU A 252 6.94 9.86 -18.51
C LEU A 252 8.29 9.39 -17.95
N VAL A 253 8.47 9.43 -16.64
CA VAL A 253 9.70 8.95 -15.99
C VAL A 253 9.76 7.41 -16.01
N VAL A 254 8.67 6.74 -15.64
CA VAL A 254 8.60 5.28 -15.55
C VAL A 254 8.81 4.62 -16.91
N SER A 255 8.29 5.19 -17.99
CA SER A 255 8.49 4.66 -19.35
C SER A 255 9.95 4.59 -19.80
N LYS A 256 10.85 5.34 -19.15
CA LYS A 256 12.30 5.35 -19.42
C LYS A 256 13.09 4.40 -18.52
N ILE A 257 12.48 3.82 -17.49
CA ILE A 257 13.14 2.92 -16.55
C ILE A 257 13.33 1.55 -17.21
N ARG A 258 14.57 1.05 -17.22
CA ARG A 258 14.91 -0.32 -17.64
C ARG A 258 15.18 -1.18 -16.42
N LEU A 259 14.70 -2.43 -16.44
CA LEU A 259 15.00 -3.42 -15.41
C LEU A 259 16.51 -3.63 -15.31
N ILE A 260 17.02 -3.88 -14.09
CA ILE A 260 18.44 -4.17 -13.89
C ILE A 260 18.76 -5.52 -14.54
N GLU A 261 19.86 -5.55 -15.29
CA GLU A 261 20.47 -6.80 -15.75
C GLU A 261 21.12 -7.48 -14.54
N SER A 262 20.64 -8.68 -14.25
CA SER A 262 21.14 -9.57 -13.21
C SER A 262 22.28 -10.41 -13.74
#